data_AF-A0A7H4MKD2-F1
#
_entry.id   AF-A0A7H4MKD2-F1
#
_cell.length_a   1.000
_cell.length_b   1.000
_cell.length_c   1.000
_cell.angle_alpha   90.00
_cell.angle_beta   90.00
_cell.angle_gamma   90.00
#
_symmetry.space_group_name_H-M   'P 1'
#
loop_
_entity.id
_entity.type
_entity.pdbx_description
1 polymer ?
#
loop_
_entity_poly.entity_id
_entity_poly.type
_entity_poly.pdbx_seq_one_letter_code
_entity_poly.pdbx_strand_id
1 'polypeptide(L)' 'MPPRPVQLSWYQADDEDAAIQALLTRDENQRAFRNTQLFAL' A
#
# COMPACT_ATOMS: atom_id res chain seq x y z
N MET A 1 7.89 -29.48 -6.60
CA MET A 1 8.98 -28.47 -6.70
C MET A 1 8.76 -27.41 -5.63
N PRO A 2 9.81 -26.89 -4.97
CA PRO A 2 9.68 -25.74 -4.08
C PRO A 2 9.41 -24.46 -4.89
N PRO A 3 8.72 -23.46 -4.31
CA PRO A 3 8.51 -22.16 -4.96
C PRO A 3 9.86 -21.48 -5.22
N ARG A 4 9.97 -20.80 -6.37
CA ARG A 4 11.19 -20.03 -6.68
C ARG A 4 11.30 -18.81 -5.77
N PRO A 5 12.50 -18.44 -5.29
CA PRO A 5 12.70 -17.21 -4.53
C PRO A 5 12.29 -16.00 -5.37
N VAL A 6 11.51 -15.10 -4.78
CA VAL A 6 11.20 -13.80 -5.38
C VAL A 6 12.25 -12.80 -4.91
N GLN A 7 12.96 -12.18 -5.85
CA GLN A 7 13.85 -11.07 -5.53
C GLN A 7 13.01 -9.80 -5.36
N LEU A 8 13.05 -9.22 -4.16
CA LEU A 8 12.41 -7.94 -3.87
C LEU A 8 13.43 -6.81 -4.10
N SER A 9 12.99 -5.77 -4.78
CA SER A 9 13.71 -4.51 -4.91
C SER A 9 12.86 -3.42 -4.26
N TRP A 10 13.48 -2.66 -3.38
CA TRP A 10 12.82 -1.50 -2.77
C TRP A 10 12.90 -0.33 -3.74
N TYR A 11 11.77 0.33 -3.95
CA TYR A 11 11.70 1.60 -4.68
C TYR A 11 11.58 2.73 -3.66
N GLN A 12 12.47 3.71 -3.78
CA GLN A 12 12.37 4.97 -3.07
C GLN A 12 11.79 6.00 -4.03
N ALA A 13 10.71 6.66 -3.63
CA ALA A 13 10.10 7.70 -4.45
C ALA A 13 11.00 8.93 -4.51
N ASP A 14 11.03 9.58 -5.68
CA ASP A 14 11.74 10.84 -5.86
C ASP A 14 11.08 11.98 -5.05
N ASP A 15 9.75 11.88 -4.87
CA ASP A 15 8.94 12.76 -4.03
C ASP A 15 8.08 11.89 -3.09
N GLU A 16 8.50 11.86 -1.83
CA GLU A 16 7.85 11.05 -0.79
C GLU A 16 6.44 11.55 -0.50
N ASP A 17 6.24 12.87 -0.43
CA ASP A 17 4.93 13.46 -0.12
C ASP A 17 3.93 13.18 -1.25
N ALA A 18 4.33 13.35 -2.51
CA ALA A 18 3.48 13.03 -3.65
C ALA A 18 3.11 11.54 -3.70
N ALA A 19 4.07 10.65 -3.39
CA ALA A 19 3.83 9.22 -3.33
C ALA A 19 2.84 8.85 -2.21
N ILE A 20 3.00 9.44 -1.03
CA ILE A 20 2.06 9.27 0.09
C ILE A 20 0.67 9.76 -0.29
N GLN A 21 0.53 10.94 -0.89
CA GLN A 21 -0.78 11.46 -1.32
C GLN A 21 -1.45 10.56 -2.35
N ALA A 22 -0.70 10.02 -3.31
CA ALA A 22 -1.22 9.07 -4.28
C ALA A 22 -1.70 7.77 -3.60
N LEU A 23 -0.98 7.27 -2.59
CA LEU A 23 -1.43 6.12 -1.80
C LEU A 23 -2.69 6.43 -1.00
N LEU A 24 -2.75 7.58 -0.34
CA LEU A 24 -3.90 7.95 0.50
C LEU A 24 -5.17 8.16 -0.32
N THR A 25 -5.07 8.63 -1.57
CA THR A 25 -6.22 8.95 -2.42
C THR A 25 -6.69 7.80 -3.31
N ARG A 26 -5.96 6.68 -3.37
CA ARG A 26 -6.40 5.48 -4.09
C ARG A 26 -7.69 4.90 -3.52
N ASP A 27 -8.66 4.59 -4.39
CA ASP A 27 -9.95 4.02 -4.00
C ASP A 27 -9.85 2.74 -3.15
N GLU A 28 -8.85 1.90 -3.41
CA GLU A 28 -8.59 0.71 -2.59
C GLU A 28 -8.21 1.06 -1.16
N ASN A 29 -7.34 2.05 -0.98
CA ASN A 29 -6.90 2.47 0.35
C ASN A 29 -8.00 3.25 1.08
N GLN A 30 -8.81 4.04 0.35
CA GLN A 30 -10.02 4.66 0.89
C GLN A 30 -11.00 3.62 1.44
N ARG A 31 -11.21 2.51 0.71
CA ARG A 31 -12.01 1.38 1.19
C ARG A 31 -11.37 0.70 2.39
N ALA A 32 -10.05 0.51 2.39
CA ALA A 32 -9.33 -0.06 3.53
C ALA A 32 -9.52 0.79 4.80
N PHE A 33 -9.37 2.11 4.72
CA PHE A 33 -9.58 3.01 5.86
C PHE A 33 -11.01 2.93 6.39
N ARG A 34 -12.01 2.91 5.50
CA ARG A 34 -13.40 2.75 5.90
C ARG A 34 -13.63 1.41 6.60
N ASN A 35 -13.07 0.34 6.07
CA ASN A 35 -13.19 -0.98 6.68
C ASN A 35 -12.53 -1.01 8.06
N THR A 36 -11.36 -0.39 8.24
CA THR A 36 -10.72 -0.25 9.55
C THR A 36 -11.64 0.45 10.54
N GLN A 37 -12.33 1.53 10.14
CA GLN A 37 -13.30 2.21 11.02
C GLN A 37 -14.51 1.34 11.37
N LEU A 38 -15.02 0.55 10.41
CA LEU A 38 -16.21 -0.28 10.60
C LEU A 38 -15.95 -1.57 11.38
N PHE A 39 -14.73 -2.08 11.31
CA PHE A 39 -14.37 -3.40 11.83
C PHE A 39 -13.20 -3.37 12.84
N ALA A 40 -12.84 -2.19 13.37
CA ALA A 40 -11.98 -2.11 14.53
C ALA A 40 -12.68 -2.77 15.72
N LEU A 41 -12.08 -3.85 16.25
CA LEU A 41 -12.54 -4.60 17.41
C LEU A 41 -12.31 -3.84 18.71
#